data_AF-A0A1H6DKW6-F1
#
_entry.id   AF-A0A1H6DKW6-F1
#
_cell.length_a   1.000
_cell.length_b   1.000
_cell.length_c   1.000
_cell.angle_alpha   90.00
_cell.angle_beta   90.00
_cell.angle_gamma   90.00
#
_symmetry.space_group_name_H-M   'P 1'
#
loop_
_entity.id
_entity.type
_entity.pdbx_description
1 polymer ?
#
loop_
_entity_poly.entity_id
_entity_poly.type
_entity_poly.pdbx_seq_one_letter_code
_entity_poly.pdbx_strand_id
1 'polypeptide(L)'
;MGDLLVGRLRDAMLGIGQDNELPGPEQLPIELARVHADFHTCHYAGLARRLPRLIRAGHALGTEGDRLDLLGQSYLLATRMLIKLDEQQLGWMAADRARQVADAAGHPSPWQKPPATSPYSPAAPAGRNRRCRSHSTPPTIQACAPPEAAPLNAAC
;
A
#
# COMPACT_ATOMS: atom_id res chain seq x y z
N MET A 1 2.07 10.83 21.61
CA MET A 1 0.86 10.22 20.98
C MET A 1 1.20 9.53 19.66
N GLY A 2 2.05 10.15 18.81
CA GLY A 2 2.57 9.53 17.59
C GLY A 2 3.16 8.14 17.83
N ASP A 3 4.04 7.98 18.83
CA ASP A 3 4.68 6.68 19.13
C ASP A 3 3.69 5.54 19.42
N LEU A 4 2.58 5.86 20.10
CA LEU A 4 1.53 4.89 20.38
C LEU A 4 0.78 4.48 19.10
N LEU A 5 0.50 5.44 18.22
CA LEU A 5 -0.12 5.17 16.92
C LEU A 5 0.82 4.32 16.04
N VAL A 6 2.10 4.69 15.99
CA VAL A 6 3.15 4.01 15.23
C VAL A 6 3.35 2.58 15.74
N GLY A 7 3.47 2.41 17.06
CA GLY A 7 3.58 1.10 17.70
C GLY A 7 2.40 0.20 17.35
N ARG A 8 1.17 0.71 17.45
CA ARG A 8 -0.03 -0.07 17.11
C ARG A 8 -0.17 -0.37 15.61
N LEU A 9 0.24 0.53 14.73
CA LEU A 9 0.27 0.27 13.30
C LEU A 9 1.31 -0.78 12.94
N ARG A 10 2.50 -0.72 13.55
CA ARG A 10 3.54 -1.74 13.41
C ARG A 10 3.02 -3.10 13.86
N ASP A 11 2.45 -3.16 15.06
CA ASP A 11 1.82 -4.34 15.65
C ASP A 11 0.73 -4.92 14.76
N ALA A 12 -0.16 -4.08 14.20
CA ALA A 12 -1.20 -4.55 13.28
C ALA A 12 -0.62 -5.10 11.96
N MET A 13 0.42 -4.47 11.41
CA MET A 13 1.04 -4.91 10.16
C MET A 13 1.88 -6.17 10.31
N LEU A 14 2.50 -6.37 11.48
CA LEU A 14 3.26 -7.57 11.80
C LEU A 14 2.36 -8.71 12.33
N GLY A 15 1.07 -8.45 12.55
CA GLY A 15 0.17 -9.41 13.19
C GLY A 15 0.51 -9.66 14.68
N ILE A 16 1.27 -8.75 15.29
CA ILE A 16 1.72 -8.85 16.68
C ILE A 16 0.75 -8.05 17.54
N GLY A 17 -0.09 -8.69 18.34
CA GLY A 17 -0.89 -8.05 19.38
C GLY A 17 -2.34 -8.52 19.45
N GLN A 18 -3.04 -8.11 20.51
CA GLN A 18 -4.24 -8.82 20.95
C GLN A 18 -5.47 -8.53 20.08
N ASP A 19 -6.23 -9.57 19.78
CA ASP A 19 -7.55 -9.52 19.13
C ASP A 19 -8.61 -9.02 20.11
N ASN A 20 -8.51 -7.75 20.50
CA ASN A 20 -9.67 -7.09 21.10
C ASN A 20 -10.81 -7.14 20.08
N GLU A 21 -11.95 -7.71 20.48
CA GLU A 21 -13.16 -7.97 19.71
C GLU A 21 -13.20 -7.18 18.39
N LEU A 22 -12.78 -7.83 17.31
CA LEU A 22 -12.67 -7.19 16.01
C LEU A 22 -14.09 -6.80 15.55
N PRO A 23 -14.27 -5.62 14.95
CA PRO A 23 -15.56 -5.24 14.39
C PRO A 23 -16.05 -6.31 13.41
N GLY A 24 -17.33 -6.66 13.52
CA GLY A 24 -17.98 -7.59 12.59
C GLY A 24 -17.90 -7.07 11.15
N PRO A 25 -17.98 -7.96 10.14
CA PRO A 25 -17.83 -7.59 8.73
C PRO A 25 -18.83 -6.50 8.31
N GLU A 26 -20.05 -6.51 8.85
CA GLU A 26 -21.06 -5.50 8.55
C GLU A 26 -20.72 -4.09 9.09
N GLN A 27 -19.83 -4.00 10.07
CA GLN A 27 -19.46 -2.74 10.74
C GLN A 27 -18.23 -2.09 10.10
N LEU A 28 -17.45 -2.83 9.30
CA LEU A 28 -16.20 -2.33 8.74
C LEU A 28 -16.34 -1.10 7.84
N PRO A 29 -17.35 -1.00 6.94
CA PRO A 29 -17.54 0.20 6.14
C PRO A 29 -17.82 1.44 7.01
N ILE A 30 -18.55 1.25 8.11
CA ILE A 30 -18.87 2.31 9.08
C ILE A 30 -17.61 2.74 9.83
N GLU A 31 -16.80 1.77 10.29
CA GLU A 31 -15.52 2.06 10.96
C GLU A 31 -14.53 2.73 10.01
N LEU A 32 -14.47 2.33 8.73
CA LEU A 32 -13.66 2.99 7.72
C LEU A 32 -14.07 4.46 7.54
N ALA A 33 -15.37 4.75 7.42
CA ALA A 33 -15.86 6.12 7.33
C ALA A 33 -15.49 6.96 8.57
N ARG A 34 -15.60 6.37 9.77
CA ARG A 34 -15.18 7.02 11.03
C ARG A 34 -13.69 7.30 11.08
N VAL A 35 -12.88 6.36 10.61
CA VAL A 35 -11.42 6.48 10.52
C VAL A 35 -11.00 7.58 9.55
N HIS A 36 -11.69 7.70 8.41
CA HIS A 36 -11.52 8.83 7.49
C HIS A 36 -11.90 10.16 8.15
N ALA A 37 -13.05 10.22 8.85
CA ALA A 37 -13.46 11.42 9.56
C ALA A 37 -12.45 11.81 10.67
N ASP A 38 -11.96 10.86 11.45
CA ASP A 38 -10.94 11.08 12.48
C ASP A 38 -9.64 11.64 11.86
N PHE A 39 -9.25 11.16 10.68
CA PHE A 39 -8.09 11.70 9.95
C PHE A 39 -8.33 13.14 9.48
N HIS A 40 -9.47 13.42 8.86
CA HIS A 40 -9.80 14.76 8.35
C HIS A 40 -10.02 15.80 9.46
N THR A 41 -10.47 15.37 10.64
CA THR A 41 -10.68 16.22 11.82
C THR A 41 -9.47 16.23 12.77
N CYS A 42 -8.36 15.60 12.38
CA CYS A 42 -7.10 15.62 13.11
C CYS A 42 -7.19 14.95 14.50
N HIS A 43 -8.17 14.07 14.67
CA HIS A 43 -8.46 13.35 15.91
C HIS A 43 -7.62 12.07 16.01
N TYR A 44 -6.29 12.25 16.14
CA TYR A 44 -5.31 11.16 16.11
C TYR A 44 -5.46 10.13 17.24
N ALA A 45 -6.08 10.52 18.36
CA ALA A 45 -6.37 9.60 19.46
C ALA A 45 -7.42 8.54 19.09
N GLY A 46 -8.41 8.89 18.28
CA GLY A 46 -9.37 7.95 17.71
C GLY A 46 -8.71 7.07 16.66
N LEU A 47 -7.93 7.70 15.78
CA LEU A 47 -7.21 7.01 14.71
C LEU A 47 -6.26 5.93 15.23
N ALA A 48 -5.49 6.23 16.28
CA ALA A 48 -4.55 5.29 16.92
C ALA A 48 -5.21 4.04 17.51
N ARG A 49 -6.54 4.03 17.68
CA ARG A 49 -7.29 2.87 18.16
C ARG A 49 -8.02 2.15 17.03
N ARG A 50 -8.70 2.91 16.16
CA ARG A 50 -9.59 2.35 15.14
C ARG A 50 -8.84 1.80 13.93
N LEU A 51 -7.84 2.53 13.44
CA LEU A 51 -7.13 2.16 12.22
C LEU A 51 -6.36 0.82 12.34
N PRO A 52 -5.58 0.55 13.41
CA PRO A 52 -4.94 -0.76 13.59
C PRO A 52 -5.94 -1.93 13.69
N ARG A 53 -7.09 -1.72 14.34
CA ARG A 53 -8.16 -2.73 14.45
C ARG A 53 -8.81 -3.00 13.10
N LEU A 54 -9.03 -1.97 12.30
CA LEU A 54 -9.59 -2.08 10.95
C LEU A 54 -8.67 -2.89 10.04
N ILE A 55 -7.35 -2.67 10.10
CA ILE A 55 -6.35 -3.46 9.34
C ILE A 55 -6.41 -4.93 9.76
N ARG A 56 -6.44 -5.24 11.07
CA ARG A 56 -6.55 -6.63 11.56
C ARG A 56 -7.85 -7.30 11.14
N ALA A 57 -8.98 -6.62 11.29
CA ALA A 57 -10.28 -7.15 10.90
C ALA A 57 -10.38 -7.39 9.40
N GLY A 58 -9.81 -6.50 8.59
CA GLY A 58 -9.71 -6.70 7.14
C GLY A 58 -8.93 -7.96 6.78
N HIS A 59 -7.78 -8.22 7.43
CA HIS A 59 -7.00 -9.44 7.20
C HIS A 59 -7.75 -10.72 7.61
N ALA A 60 -8.55 -10.66 8.67
CA ALA A 60 -9.31 -11.81 9.15
C ALA A 60 -10.45 -12.25 8.21
N LEU A 61 -10.97 -11.34 7.37
CA LEU A 61 -12.12 -11.62 6.51
C LEU A 61 -11.76 -12.17 5.11
N GLY A 62 -10.47 -12.32 4.78
CA GLY A 62 -10.03 -12.93 3.52
C GLY A 62 -10.07 -12.00 2.30
N THR A 63 -9.89 -12.58 1.11
CA THR A 63 -9.48 -11.88 -0.13
C THR A 63 -10.63 -11.58 -1.11
N GLU A 64 -11.82 -11.26 -0.61
CA GLU A 64 -12.94 -10.85 -1.47
C GLU A 64 -12.75 -9.39 -1.95
N GLY A 65 -13.22 -9.04 -3.15
CA GLY A 65 -12.98 -7.73 -3.78
C GLY A 65 -13.28 -6.53 -2.87
N ASP A 66 -14.50 -6.45 -2.31
CA ASP A 66 -14.90 -5.36 -1.40
C ASP A 66 -14.04 -5.29 -0.12
N ARG A 67 -13.53 -6.43 0.34
CA ARG A 67 -12.67 -6.53 1.53
C ARG A 67 -11.24 -6.08 1.24
N LEU A 68 -10.74 -6.40 0.06
CA LEU A 68 -9.46 -5.91 -0.44
C LEU A 68 -9.52 -4.40 -0.65
N ASP A 69 -10.60 -3.86 -1.20
CA ASP A 69 -10.79 -2.41 -1.32
C ASP A 69 -10.77 -1.68 0.03
N LEU A 70 -11.42 -2.26 1.04
CA LEU A 70 -11.39 -1.74 2.41
C LEU A 70 -9.98 -1.78 3.02
N LEU A 71 -9.26 -2.90 2.84
CA LEU A 71 -7.88 -3.05 3.30
C LEU A 71 -6.96 -2.04 2.60
N GLY A 72 -7.11 -1.85 1.29
CA GLY A 72 -6.34 -0.90 0.50
C GLY A 72 -6.52 0.54 1.00
N GLN A 73 -7.77 0.96 1.22
CA GLN A 73 -8.08 2.28 1.78
C GLN A 73 -7.49 2.46 3.19
N SER A 74 -7.57 1.43 4.04
CA SER A 74 -6.98 1.44 5.38
C SER A 74 -5.45 1.62 5.31
N TYR A 75 -4.78 0.92 4.41
CA TYR A 75 -3.33 1.03 4.21
C TYR A 75 -2.89 2.37 3.61
N LEU A 76 -3.68 2.97 2.71
CA LEU A 76 -3.42 4.32 2.21
C LEU A 76 -3.48 5.36 3.33
N LEU A 77 -4.45 5.23 4.24
CA LEU A 77 -4.55 6.13 5.38
C LEU A 77 -3.39 5.95 6.36
N ALA A 78 -2.99 4.70 6.64
CA ALA A 78 -1.82 4.39 7.44
C ALA A 78 -0.55 5.01 6.81
N THR A 79 -0.37 4.88 5.49
CA THR A 79 0.76 5.47 4.76
C THR A 79 0.82 6.98 4.95
N ARG A 80 -0.30 7.68 4.74
CA ARG A 80 -0.39 9.14 4.93
C ARG A 80 -0.06 9.54 6.36
N MET A 81 -0.56 8.80 7.35
CA MET A 81 -0.29 9.10 8.76
C MET A 81 1.18 8.88 9.12
N LEU A 82 1.80 7.81 8.62
CA LEU A 82 3.20 7.48 8.90
C LEU A 82 4.17 8.48 8.25
N ILE A 83 3.84 8.98 7.05
CA ILE A 83 4.58 10.09 6.43
C ILE A 83 4.48 11.35 7.29
N LYS A 84 3.29 11.67 7.82
CA LYS A 84 3.10 12.84 8.71
C LYS A 84 3.87 12.72 10.04
N LEU A 85 4.11 11.51 10.51
CA LEU A 85 4.88 11.24 11.74
C LEU A 85 6.37 11.00 11.48
N ASP A 86 6.82 11.16 10.24
CA ASP A 86 8.21 10.89 9.79
C ASP A 86 8.70 9.44 10.02
N GLU A 87 7.77 8.49 10.12
CA GLU A 87 8.07 7.06 10.25
C GLU A 87 8.23 6.41 8.87
N GLN A 88 9.28 6.83 8.16
CA GLN A 88 9.51 6.48 6.75
C GLN A 88 9.53 4.97 6.52
N GLN A 89 10.30 4.19 7.28
CA GLN A 89 10.41 2.74 7.06
C GLN A 89 9.05 2.03 7.11
N LEU A 90 8.23 2.44 8.07
CA LEU A 90 6.90 1.88 8.27
C LEU A 90 5.92 2.37 7.20
N GLY A 91 6.04 3.64 6.78
CA GLY A 91 5.25 4.22 5.70
C GLY A 91 5.46 3.54 4.35
N TRP A 92 6.70 3.18 4.02
CA TRP A 92 7.02 2.43 2.80
C TRP A 92 6.42 1.02 2.82
N MET A 93 6.49 0.33 3.96
CA MET A 93 5.86 -0.98 4.12
C MET A 93 4.33 -0.89 3.95
N ALA A 94 3.69 0.12 4.55
CA ALA A 94 2.25 0.33 4.42
C ALA A 94 1.84 0.61 2.97
N ALA A 95 2.62 1.43 2.24
CA ALA A 95 2.39 1.74 0.84
C ALA A 95 2.51 0.49 -0.05
N ASP A 96 3.51 -0.34 0.19
CA ASP A 96 3.69 -1.60 -0.52
C ASP A 96 2.53 -2.56 -0.27
N ARG A 97 2.05 -2.65 0.97
CA ARG A 97 0.85 -3.44 1.29
C ARG A 97 -0.41 -2.89 0.62
N ALA A 98 -0.58 -1.57 0.56
CA ALA A 98 -1.69 -0.96 -0.19
C ALA A 98 -1.67 -1.39 -1.66
N ARG A 99 -0.48 -1.38 -2.28
CA ARG A 99 -0.28 -1.84 -3.66
C ARG A 99 -0.62 -3.32 -3.83
N GLN A 100 -0.07 -4.19 -2.99
CA GLN A 100 -0.32 -5.64 -3.07
C GLN A 100 -1.81 -5.97 -2.96
N VAL A 101 -2.53 -5.27 -2.07
CA VAL A 101 -3.97 -5.46 -1.89
C VAL A 101 -4.76 -4.97 -3.11
N ALA A 102 -4.38 -3.83 -3.69
CA ALA A 102 -5.02 -3.33 -4.91
C ALA A 102 -4.79 -4.27 -6.11
N ASP A 103 -3.56 -4.79 -6.25
CA ASP A 103 -3.24 -5.79 -7.29
C ASP A 103 -4.06 -7.07 -7.09
N ALA A 104 -4.26 -7.50 -5.83
CA ALA A 104 -5.07 -8.68 -5.50
C ALA A 104 -6.57 -8.46 -5.75
N ALA A 105 -7.07 -7.23 -5.61
CA ALA A 105 -8.46 -6.86 -5.91
C ALA A 105 -8.74 -6.84 -7.42
N GLY A 106 -7.73 -7.04 -8.26
CA GLY A 106 -7.85 -7.00 -9.71
C GLY A 106 -7.87 -5.58 -10.28
N HIS A 107 -7.47 -4.56 -9.50
CA HIS A 107 -7.28 -3.22 -10.04
C HIS A 107 -5.99 -3.21 -10.87
N PRO A 108 -6.06 -2.90 -12.18
CA PRO A 108 -4.89 -2.95 -13.05
C PRO A 108 -3.92 -1.82 -12.67
N SER A 109 -2.80 -2.17 -12.04
CA SER A 109 -1.71 -1.21 -11.81
C SER A 109 -0.85 -1.06 -13.08
N PRO A 110 -0.38 0.16 -13.42
CA PRO A 110 0.36 0.41 -14.67
C PRO A 110 1.74 -0.26 -14.70
N TRP A 111 2.18 -0.87 -13.60
CA TRP A 111 3.46 -1.59 -13.48
C TRP A 111 3.29 -3.11 -13.54
N GLN A 112 2.07 -3.62 -13.69
CA GLN A 112 1.83 -5.04 -13.77
C GLN A 112 2.16 -5.54 -15.18
N LYS A 113 3.12 -6.48 -15.25
CA LYS A 113 3.40 -7.23 -16.47
C LYS A 113 2.14 -8.01 -16.84
N PRO A 114 1.68 -8.00 -18.12
CA PRO A 114 0.52 -8.78 -18.52
C PRO A 114 0.72 -10.25 -18.12
N PRO A 115 -0.35 -10.98 -17.71
CA PRO A 115 -0.23 -12.38 -17.36
C PRO A 115 0.41 -13.10 -18.54
N ALA A 116 1.54 -13.76 -18.27
CA ALA A 116 2.19 -14.60 -19.26
C ALA A 116 1.26 -15.79 -19.53
N THR A 117 0.38 -15.67 -20.52
CA THR A 117 -0.11 -16.84 -21.25
C THR A 117 1.10 -17.47 -21.92
N SER A 118 1.68 -18.45 -21.25
CA SER A 118 2.83 -19.26 -21.66
C SER A 118 2.36 -20.71 -21.77
N PRO A 119 3.07 -21.65 -22.42
CA PRO A 119 3.73 -21.64 -23.72
C PRO A 119 3.48 -22.99 -24.45
N TYR A 120 2.39 -23.14 -25.21
CA TYR A 120 2.21 -24.35 -26.05
C TYR A 120 1.41 -23.99 -27.30
N SER A 121 2.10 -23.61 -28.38
CA SER A 121 1.94 -24.32 -29.66
C SER A 121 3.03 -23.88 -30.65
N PRO A 122 3.81 -24.82 -31.22
CA PRO A 122 4.94 -24.53 -32.09
C PRO A 122 4.52 -24.52 -33.57
N ALA A 123 5.11 -23.62 -34.34
CA ALA A 123 5.76 -23.95 -35.62
C ALA A 123 6.49 -22.71 -36.13
N ALA A 124 7.80 -22.68 -35.92
CA ALA A 124 8.69 -21.99 -36.84
C ALA A 124 8.61 -22.70 -38.22
N PRO A 125 8.92 -22.01 -39.33
CA PRO A 125 10.33 -21.87 -39.62
C PRO A 125 10.78 -20.52 -40.21
N ALA A 126 12.08 -20.29 -40.01
CA ALA A 126 13.02 -19.60 -40.90
C ALA A 126 12.65 -18.17 -41.36
N GLY A 127 13.24 -17.10 -40.84
CA GLY A 127 14.68 -16.91 -40.69
C GLY A 127 15.19 -15.96 -41.77
N ARG A 128 15.42 -14.68 -41.41
CA ARG A 128 16.47 -13.82 -41.99
C ARG A 128 16.70 -12.56 -41.14
N ASN A 129 17.35 -12.84 -40.01
CA ASN A 129 18.49 -12.17 -39.38
C ASN A 129 18.98 -10.78 -39.87
N ARG A 130 19.47 -10.01 -38.89
CA ARG A 130 20.49 -8.93 -38.88
C ARG A 130 19.95 -7.50 -38.97
N ARG A 131 20.42 -6.51 -38.21
CA ARG A 131 21.46 -6.39 -37.17
C ARG A 131 21.48 -4.90 -36.81
N CYS A 132 21.27 -4.51 -35.55
CA CYS A 132 21.69 -3.19 -35.08
C CYS A 132 22.73 -3.40 -33.98
N ARG A 133 23.99 -3.17 -34.38
CA ARG A 133 25.18 -3.15 -33.55
C ARG A 133 25.03 -2.05 -32.49
N SER A 134 25.39 -2.42 -31.28
CA SER A 134 25.96 -1.55 -30.25
C SER A 134 27.00 -0.59 -30.82
N HIS A 135 26.86 0.72 -30.55
CA HIS A 135 28.01 1.59 -30.34
C HIS A 135 27.78 2.47 -29.11
N SER A 136 28.65 2.20 -28.15
CA SER A 136 29.01 2.89 -26.93
C SER A 136 28.91 4.41 -26.94
N THR A 137 28.41 4.95 -25.83
CA THR A 137 29.07 6.02 -25.05
C THR A 137 28.49 5.99 -23.63
N PRO A 138 29.31 6.06 -22.56
CA PRO A 138 28.79 6.27 -21.21
C PRO A 138 28.68 7.78 -20.95
N PRO A 139 27.63 8.22 -20.23
CA PRO A 139 27.82 9.35 -19.35
C PRO A 139 27.41 9.01 -17.91
N THR A 140 28.37 9.28 -17.03
CA THR A 140 28.22 9.90 -15.71
C THR A 140 27.01 9.47 -14.87
N ILE A 141 27.30 8.79 -13.75
CA ILE A 141 26.39 8.60 -12.63
C ILE A 141 25.93 9.99 -12.16
N GLN A 142 24.80 10.46 -12.69
CA GLN A 142 24.09 11.60 -12.17
C GLN A 142 23.21 11.08 -11.04
N ALA A 143 23.71 11.25 -9.82
CA ALA A 143 22.93 11.06 -8.61
C ALA A 143 21.64 11.88 -8.72
N CYS A 144 20.50 11.19 -8.85
CA CYS A 144 19.20 11.80 -8.65
C CYS A 144 19.14 12.24 -7.19
N ALA A 145 19.38 13.53 -6.95
CA ALA A 145 18.88 14.18 -5.75
C ALA A 145 17.35 13.99 -5.71
N PRO A 146 16.77 13.57 -4.57
CA PRO A 146 15.33 13.51 -4.45
C PRO A 146 14.74 14.93 -4.59
N PRO A 147 13.58 15.10 -5.23
CA PRO A 147 12.89 16.37 -5.19
C PRO A 147 12.51 16.69 -3.75
N GLU A 148 12.97 17.85 -3.29
CA GLU A 148 12.59 18.49 -2.04
C GLU A 148 11.07 18.54 -1.95
N ALA A 149 10.51 17.69 -1.08
CA ALA A 149 9.08 17.63 -0.85
C ALA A 149 8.65 18.92 -0.16
N ALA A 150 7.86 19.72 -0.87
CA ALA A 150 7.13 20.86 -0.33
C ALA A 150 6.40 20.47 0.98
N PRO A 151 6.27 21.40 1.95
CA PRO A 151 5.71 21.09 3.25
C PRO A 151 4.25 20.64 3.13
N LEU A 152 4.00 19.37 3.47
CA LEU A 152 2.67 18.74 3.60
C LEU A 152 1.90 19.22 4.85
N ASN A 153 2.01 20.50 5.22
CA ASN A 153 1.50 21.03 6.50
C ASN A 153 0.27 21.93 6.33
N ALA A 154 -0.67 21.60 5.44
CA ALA A 154 -1.89 22.39 5.23
C ALA A 154 -3.21 21.62 5.37
N ALA A 155 -3.20 20.43 5.97
CA ALA A 155 -4.43 19.74 6.33
C ALA A 155 -4.18 18.92 7.60
N CYS A 156 -3.92 19.63 8.72
CA CYS A 156 -3.32 19.07 9.94
C CYS A 156 -2.22 18.06 9.59
#